data_AF-A0A958SN65-F1
#
_entry.id   AF-A0A958SN65-F1
#
_cell.length_a   1.000
_cell.length_b   1.000
_cell.length_c   1.000
_cell.angle_alpha   90.00
_cell.angle_beta   90.00
_cell.angle_gamma   90.00
#
_symmetry.space_group_name_H-M   'P 1'
#
loop_
_entity.id
_entity.type
_entity.pdbx_description
1 polymer ?
#
loop_
_entity_poly.entity_id
_entity_poly.type
_entity_poly.pdbx_seq_one_letter_code
_entity_poly.pdbx_strand_id
1 'polypeptide(L)'
;KPFTNSEALEKEKLHGPERKLVAFELDERGIPRHDYDIVDGQGKTIGRVTSGTMSPSLGKGIGLGYVPSVFAEEGSKINIQIRKNAIPATVVKLPFYKG
;
A
#
# COMPACT_ATOMS: atom_id res chain seq x y z
N LYS A 1 -8.21 14.43 -25.87
CA LYS A 1 -8.97 15.68 -25.60
C LYS A 1 -8.11 16.56 -24.71
N PRO A 2 -7.86 17.83 -25.04
CA PRO A 2 -7.17 18.73 -24.13
C PRO A 2 -8.06 19.04 -22.92
N PHE A 3 -7.46 19.00 -21.73
CA PHE A 3 -8.09 19.37 -20.46
C PHE A 3 -7.01 19.93 -19.51
N THR A 4 -7.43 20.53 -18.39
CA THR A 4 -6.51 21.11 -17.41
C THR A 4 -5.46 20.08 -16.97
N ASN A 5 -4.18 20.44 -17.11
CA ASN A 5 -3.02 19.59 -16.79
C ASN A 5 -2.86 18.31 -17.64
N SER A 6 -3.50 18.23 -18.82
CA SER A 6 -3.41 17.06 -19.71
C SER A 6 -1.98 16.70 -20.14
N GLU A 7 -1.10 17.68 -20.37
CA GLU A 7 0.30 17.45 -20.74
C GLU A 7 1.12 16.79 -19.62
N ALA A 8 0.92 17.18 -18.36
CA ALA A 8 1.66 16.60 -17.25
C ALA A 8 1.23 15.14 -17.01
N LEU A 9 -0.07 14.87 -17.10
CA LEU A 9 -0.62 13.52 -16.96
C LEU A 9 -0.21 12.61 -18.12
N GLU A 10 -0.05 13.15 -19.33
CA GLU A 10 0.51 12.41 -20.46
C GLU A 10 1.96 12.02 -20.20
N LYS A 11 2.78 12.94 -19.68
CA LYS A 11 4.17 12.64 -19.27
C LYS A 11 4.21 11.57 -18.17
N GLU A 12 3.37 11.68 -17.15
CA GLU A 12 3.32 10.70 -16.06
C GLU A 12 2.84 9.33 -16.55
N LYS A 13 1.91 9.29 -17.50
CA LYS A 13 1.48 8.04 -18.16
C LYS A 13 2.60 7.39 -18.96
N LEU A 14 3.47 8.18 -19.60
CA LEU A 14 4.61 7.69 -20.38
C LEU A 14 5.73 7.13 -19.49
N HIS A 15 6.07 7.83 -18.40
CA HIS A 15 7.20 7.46 -17.53
C HIS A 15 6.80 6.54 -16.37
N GLY A 16 5.50 6.49 -16.05
CA GLY A 16 4.97 5.85 -14.87
C GLY A 16 5.14 6.71 -13.61
N PRO A 17 4.25 6.54 -12.61
CA PRO A 17 4.36 7.29 -11.37
C PRO A 17 5.51 6.76 -10.50
N GLU A 18 6.16 7.65 -9.75
CA GLU A 18 7.21 7.27 -8.80
C GLU A 18 6.67 6.41 -7.65
N ARG A 19 5.41 6.65 -7.27
CA ARG A 19 4.71 5.94 -6.19
C ARG A 19 3.36 5.43 -6.69
N LYS A 20 2.97 4.25 -6.24
CA LYS A 20 1.69 3.63 -6.56
C LYS A 20 0.89 3.35 -5.30
N LEU A 21 -0.42 3.52 -5.41
CA LEU A 21 -1.35 3.09 -4.38
C LEU A 21 -1.47 1.56 -4.46
N VAL A 22 -1.14 0.88 -3.36
CA VAL A 22 -1.25 -0.56 -3.22
C VAL A 22 -2.29 -0.92 -2.18
N ALA A 23 -2.91 -2.07 -2.36
CA ALA A 23 -3.67 -2.75 -1.33
C ALA A 23 -2.76 -3.76 -0.64
N PHE A 24 -2.88 -3.88 0.68
CA PHE A 24 -2.10 -4.85 1.44
C PHE A 24 -2.97 -5.53 2.50
N GLU A 25 -2.58 -6.76 2.82
CA GLU A 25 -3.10 -7.53 3.95
C GLU A 25 -1.97 -7.76 4.95
N LEU A 26 -2.25 -7.61 6.24
CA LEU A 26 -1.33 -8.04 7.27
C LEU A 26 -1.26 -9.57 7.32
N ASP A 27 -0.06 -10.11 7.36
CA ASP A 27 0.19 -11.54 7.49
C ASP A 27 -0.01 -12.00 8.95
N GLU A 28 0.07 -11.06 9.91
CA GLU A 28 -0.09 -11.28 11.35
C GLU A 28 -1.18 -10.38 11.97
N ARG A 29 -1.48 -10.62 13.25
CA ARG A 29 -2.44 -9.80 14.01
C ARG A 29 -1.94 -8.36 14.15
N GLY A 30 -2.69 -7.44 13.55
CA GLY A 30 -2.51 -6.01 13.70
C GLY A 30 -3.69 -5.27 13.09
N ILE A 31 -3.81 -3.98 13.38
CA ILE A 31 -4.78 -3.11 12.72
C ILE A 31 -4.01 -1.92 12.16
N PRO A 32 -3.79 -1.86 10.84
CA PRO A 32 -3.16 -0.72 10.23
C PRO A 32 -4.10 0.48 10.35
N ARG A 33 -3.55 1.68 10.52
CA ARG A 33 -4.32 2.93 10.59
C ARG A 33 -3.69 3.97 9.67
N HIS A 34 -4.46 5.02 9.39
CA HIS A 34 -3.96 6.20 8.70
C HIS A 34 -2.63 6.68 9.30
N ASP A 35 -1.74 7.13 8.42
CA ASP A 35 -0.41 7.68 8.74
C ASP A 35 0.64 6.72 9.28
N TYR A 36 0.35 5.42 9.42
CA TYR A 36 1.40 4.45 9.75
C TYR A 36 2.41 4.33 8.61
N ASP A 37 3.68 4.23 8.99
CA ASP A 37 4.76 4.10 8.02
C ASP A 37 4.77 2.68 7.45
N ILE A 38 4.99 2.59 6.14
CA ILE A 38 5.29 1.34 5.45
C ILE A 38 6.81 1.25 5.38
N VAL A 39 7.37 0.16 5.89
CA VAL A 39 8.82 -0.08 5.94
C VAL A 39 9.19 -1.33 5.17
N ASP A 40 10.42 -1.40 4.67
CA ASP A 40 10.96 -2.60 4.02
C ASP A 40 11.46 -3.63 5.06
N GLY A 41 12.09 -4.70 4.57
CA GLY A 41 12.69 -5.75 5.43
C GLY A 41 13.88 -5.27 6.26
N GLN A 42 14.44 -4.10 5.98
CA GLN A 42 15.54 -3.47 6.72
C GLN A 42 15.04 -2.39 7.69
N GLY A 43 13.72 -2.13 7.73
CA GLY A 43 13.11 -1.11 8.58
C GLY A 43 13.18 0.30 8.00
N LYS A 44 13.58 0.47 6.73
CA LYS A 44 13.57 1.78 6.07
C LYS A 44 12.15 2.13 5.66
N THR A 45 11.71 3.36 5.95
CA THR A 45 10.43 3.87 5.49
C THR A 45 10.40 3.97 3.96
N ILE A 46 9.51 3.20 3.35
CA ILE A 46 9.24 3.18 1.93
C ILE A 46 7.89 3.81 1.60
N GLY A 47 7.02 4.09 2.57
CA GLY A 47 5.70 4.61 2.24
C GLY A 47 4.86 4.96 3.45
N ARG A 48 3.58 5.19 3.19
CA ARG A 48 2.61 5.52 4.25
C ARG A 48 1.23 4.94 3.95
N VAL A 49 0.58 4.42 4.99
CA VAL A 49 -0.79 3.93 4.96
C VAL A 49 -1.74 5.11 4.81
N THR A 50 -2.58 5.07 3.78
CA THR A 50 -3.62 6.08 3.54
C THR A 50 -4.90 5.73 4.29
N SER A 51 -5.30 4.45 4.26
CA SER A 51 -6.44 3.95 5.01
C SER A 51 -6.16 2.53 5.47
N GLY A 52 -6.64 2.17 6.66
CA GLY A 52 -6.43 0.86 7.23
C GLY A 52 -7.54 0.52 8.22
N THR A 53 -7.97 -0.74 8.21
CA THR A 53 -8.99 -1.25 9.12
C THR A 53 -8.84 -2.75 9.33
N MET A 54 -9.64 -3.28 10.24
CA MET A 54 -9.81 -4.71 10.46
C MET A 54 -10.99 -5.20 9.61
N SER A 55 -10.76 -6.10 8.64
CA SER A 55 -11.81 -6.66 7.79
C SER A 55 -12.58 -7.81 8.47
N PRO A 56 -13.86 -7.64 8.87
CA PRO A 56 -14.60 -8.69 9.57
C PRO A 56 -14.75 -9.96 8.72
N SER A 57 -14.90 -9.82 7.40
CA SER A 57 -15.07 -10.93 6.47
C SER A 57 -13.79 -11.76 6.27
N LEU A 58 -12.61 -11.12 6.34
CA LEU A 58 -11.33 -11.80 6.13
C LEU A 58 -10.63 -12.19 7.44
N GLY A 59 -11.04 -11.60 8.57
CA GLY A 59 -10.36 -11.81 9.86
C GLY A 59 -8.94 -11.23 9.92
N LYS A 60 -8.54 -10.41 8.93
CA LYS A 60 -7.21 -9.78 8.82
C LYS A 60 -7.26 -8.25 8.78
N GLY A 61 -6.18 -7.62 9.24
CA GLY A 61 -5.94 -6.20 9.02
C GLY A 61 -5.67 -5.95 7.54
N ILE A 62 -6.40 -5.02 6.93
CA ILE A 62 -6.25 -4.65 5.52
C ILE A 62 -6.08 -3.14 5.41
N GLY A 63 -5.45 -2.70 4.32
CA GLY A 63 -5.31 -1.27 4.09
C GLY A 63 -4.84 -0.91 2.69
N LEU A 64 -4.85 0.38 2.43
CA LEU A 64 -4.27 1.01 1.26
C LEU A 64 -3.09 1.87 1.68
N GLY A 65 -2.11 2.01 0.81
CA GLY A 65 -0.96 2.88 1.06
C GLY A 65 -0.17 3.18 -0.19
N TYR A 66 0.60 4.26 -0.16
CA TYR A 66 1.50 4.60 -1.26
C TYR A 66 2.90 4.04 -0.99
N VAL A 67 3.43 3.32 -1.96
CA VAL A 67 4.80 2.80 -1.97
C VAL A 67 5.48 3.12 -3.31
N PRO A 68 6.82 3.19 -3.38
CA PRO A 68 7.56 3.27 -4.62
C PRO A 68 7.16 2.16 -5.57
N SER A 69 7.17 2.46 -6.87
CA SER A 69 6.73 1.51 -7.91
C SER A 69 7.44 0.14 -7.85
N VAL A 70 8.65 0.07 -7.30
CA VAL A 70 9.41 -1.18 -7.13
C VAL A 70 8.85 -2.13 -6.06
N PHE A 71 8.03 -1.63 -5.13
CA PHE A 71 7.35 -2.41 -4.09
C PHE A 71 5.85 -2.61 -4.39
N ALA A 72 5.40 -2.19 -5.57
CA ALA A 72 3.99 -2.14 -5.90
C ALA A 72 3.44 -3.42 -6.56
N GLU A 73 4.30 -4.41 -6.82
CA GLU A 73 3.89 -5.67 -7.43
C GLU A 73 3.08 -6.53 -6.46
N GLU A 74 2.08 -7.24 -7.00
CA GLU A 74 1.30 -8.22 -6.24
C GLU A 74 2.22 -9.30 -5.67
N GLY A 75 2.04 -9.63 -4.38
CA GLY A 75 2.89 -10.55 -3.64
C GLY A 75 4.13 -9.91 -3.01
N SER A 76 4.41 -8.62 -3.26
CA SER A 76 5.53 -7.91 -2.61
C SER A 76 5.37 -7.93 -1.09
N LYS A 77 6.47 -8.26 -0.40
CA LYS A 77 6.53 -8.25 1.06
C LYS A 77 6.95 -6.87 1.56
N ILE A 78 6.08 -6.29 2.38
CA ILE A 78 6.28 -5.02 3.05
C ILE A 78 6.01 -5.20 4.55
N ASN A 79 6.40 -4.24 5.37
CA ASN A 79 6.06 -4.23 6.78
C ASN A 79 5.30 -2.94 7.09
N ILE A 80 4.31 -3.02 7.99
CA ILE A 80 3.61 -1.85 8.51
C ILE A 80 4.13 -1.56 9.91
N GLN A 81 4.65 -0.37 10.13
CA GLN A 81 5.13 0.06 11.44
C GLN A 81 3.94 0.39 12.34
N ILE A 82 3.51 -0.57 13.15
CA ILE A 82 2.44 -0.42 14.12
C ILE A 82 3.06 -0.18 15.50
N ARG A 83 3.04 1.07 15.95
CA ARG A 83 3.70 1.51 17.18
C ARG A 83 5.20 1.17 17.13
N LYS A 84 5.64 0.18 17.92
CA LYS A 84 7.05 -0.24 18.01
C LYS A 84 7.36 -1.48 17.17
N ASN A 85 6.36 -2.11 16.55
CA ASN A 85 6.51 -3.37 15.86
C ASN A 85 6.35 -3.17 14.35
N ALA A 86 7.28 -3.71 13.57
CA ALA A 86 7.14 -3.87 12.14
C ALA A 86 6.36 -5.16 11.87
N ILE A 87 5.10 -5.04 11.45
CA ILE A 87 4.22 -6.19 11.21
C ILE A 87 4.26 -6.55 9.72
N PRO A 88 4.55 -7.81 9.36
CA PRO A 88 4.64 -8.24 7.97
C PRO A 88 3.28 -8.14 7.28
N ALA A 89 3.32 -7.70 6.02
CA ALA A 89 2.18 -7.52 5.16
C ALA A 89 2.52 -7.86 3.71
N THR A 90 1.51 -8.32 2.99
CA THR A 90 1.63 -8.69 1.58
C THR A 90 0.82 -7.73 0.72
N VAL A 91 1.42 -7.21 -0.35
CA VAL A 91 0.67 -6.47 -1.37
C VAL A 91 -0.25 -7.43 -2.11
N VAL A 92 -1.54 -7.10 -2.17
CA VAL A 92 -2.57 -7.92 -2.81
C VAL A 92 -3.29 -7.14 -3.90
N LYS A 93 -3.89 -7.88 -4.83
CA LYS A 93 -4.76 -7.30 -5.84
C LYS A 93 -6.17 -7.06 -5.29
N LEU A 94 -6.70 -5.86 -5.53
CA LEU A 94 -8.09 -5.54 -5.24
C LEU A 94 -9.07 -6.31 -6.15
N PRO A 95 -10.30 -6.59 -5.70
CA PRO A 95 -10.84 -6.32 -4.36
C PRO A 95 -10.37 -7.34 -3.31
N PHE A 96 -10.33 -6.92 -2.04
CA PHE A 96 -9.94 -7.77 -0.91
C PHE A 96 -10.84 -9.00 -0.71
N TYR A 97 -12.14 -8.84 -0.96
CA TYR A 97 -13.12 -9.92 -0.82
C TYR A 97 -13.78 -10.16 -2.16
N LYS A 98 -13.77 -11.42 -2.60
CA LYS A 98 -14.54 -11.91 -3.74
C LYS A 98 -15.58 -12.85 -3.13
N GLY A 99 -16.83 -12.40 -3.10
CA GLY A 99 -17.95 -13.15 -2.53
C GLY A 99 -18.33 -14.38 -3.33
#